data_AF-A0A4W5MTU1-F1
#
_entry.id   AF-A0A4W5MTU1-F1
#
_cell.length_a   1.000
_cell.length_b   1.000
_cell.length_c   1.000
_cell.angle_alpha   90.00
_cell.angle_beta   90.00
_cell.angle_gamma   90.00
#
_symmetry.space_group_name_H-M   'P 1'
#
loop_
_entity.id
_entity.type
_entity.pdbx_description
1 polymer ?
#
loop_
_entity_poly.entity_id
_entity_poly.type
_entity_poly.pdbx_seq_one_letter_code
_entity_poly.pdbx_strand_id
1 'polypeptide(L)'
;MKSEQQKLLAHQKCLEKDILALKKEIQERDDTIQDKEKCIYDLKKKNQELEKFRFVLDYKIKELKKQIEPRENDIKEMKDQTHEMEQELDTFHKKNAQQELDIAELKLKLTTTNKEMHKGLQKVRDVEAVVRRLKTDLHNCVGFIQEPKRLKDSIRDFYDRYVQKSDVVDIVGVDADVQREYARHREHLERNVASLKRKLAKDGVVHHADNVKIMQENATLIREINDLRQELRLVRSQVHDYKSLMRKQGKKQTNTLKALLSPRANPSNMVVRLNQEGDRIVQLQGLEIHRLREEIQVLMKIHPYRPPSTAKLPSLQINS
;
A
#
# COMPACT_ATOMS: atom_id res chain seq x y z
N MET A 1 55.64 -82.43 44.78
CA MET A 1 56.93 -82.25 44.06
C MET A 1 56.81 -82.45 42.54
N LYS A 2 57.03 -83.64 41.95
CA LYS A 2 57.03 -83.80 40.45
C LYS A 2 55.68 -83.46 39.76
N SER A 3 54.55 -83.84 40.35
CA SER A 3 53.21 -83.56 39.79
C SER A 3 52.84 -82.07 39.82
N GLU A 4 53.19 -81.35 40.88
CA GLU A 4 52.98 -79.90 40.97
C GLU A 4 53.85 -79.12 39.99
N GLN A 5 55.09 -79.58 39.81
CA GLN A 5 56.02 -79.00 38.85
C GLN A 5 55.51 -79.15 37.41
N GLN A 6 54.90 -80.29 37.06
CA GLN A 6 54.21 -80.47 35.78
C GLN A 6 52.98 -79.58 35.61
N LYS A 7 52.17 -79.39 36.67
CA LYS A 7 51.01 -78.47 36.64
C LYS A 7 51.43 -77.01 36.44
N LEU A 8 52.49 -76.58 37.12
CA LEU A 8 53.07 -75.23 36.96
C LEU A 8 53.62 -75.00 35.55
N LEU A 9 54.35 -75.98 34.98
CA LEU A 9 54.85 -75.90 33.61
C LEU A 9 53.72 -75.86 32.57
N ALA A 10 52.65 -76.63 32.78
CA ALA A 10 51.47 -76.60 31.92
C ALA A 10 50.74 -75.24 32.00
N HIS A 11 50.65 -74.66 33.20
CA HIS A 11 50.05 -73.35 33.41
C HIS A 11 50.90 -72.22 32.79
N GLN A 12 52.23 -72.27 32.94
CA GLN A 12 53.15 -71.35 32.28
C GLN A 12 52.98 -71.41 30.76
N LYS A 13 52.92 -72.61 30.18
CA LYS A 13 52.71 -72.79 28.74
C LYS A 13 51.34 -72.28 28.26
N CYS A 14 50.31 -72.34 29.11
CA CYS A 14 49.00 -71.74 28.82
C CYS A 14 49.09 -70.22 28.79
N LEU A 15 49.69 -69.62 29.82
CA LEU A 15 49.89 -68.17 29.91
C LEU A 15 50.75 -67.65 28.76
N GLU A 16 51.79 -68.38 28.34
CA GLU A 16 52.61 -68.03 27.17
C GLU A 16 51.78 -68.01 25.86
N LYS A 17 50.87 -68.97 25.69
CA LYS A 17 49.93 -68.98 24.54
C LYS A 17 48.94 -67.82 24.61
N ASP A 18 48.40 -67.52 25.78
CA ASP A 18 47.45 -66.42 25.96
C ASP A 18 48.14 -65.07 25.69
N ILE A 19 49.38 -64.90 26.14
CA ILE A 19 50.22 -63.72 25.82
C ILE A 19 50.43 -63.61 24.30
N LEU A 20 50.71 -64.72 23.61
CA LEU A 20 50.87 -64.70 22.14
C LEU A 20 49.56 -64.35 21.42
N ALA A 21 48.43 -64.89 21.89
CA ALA A 21 47.11 -64.57 21.33
C ALA A 21 46.76 -63.08 21.53
N LEU A 22 46.97 -62.55 22.75
CA LEU A 22 46.76 -61.14 23.06
C LEU A 22 47.68 -60.22 22.24
N LYS A 23 48.94 -60.59 22.04
CA LYS A 23 49.86 -59.84 21.17
C LYS A 23 49.37 -59.80 19.73
N LYS A 24 48.85 -60.92 19.20
CA LYS A 24 48.28 -60.97 17.86
C LYS A 24 47.02 -60.10 17.75
N GLU A 25 46.16 -60.14 18.75
CA GLU A 25 44.94 -59.32 18.79
C GLU A 25 45.25 -57.82 18.89
N ILE A 26 46.30 -57.44 19.64
CA ILE A 26 46.81 -56.06 19.68
C ILE A 26 47.29 -55.65 18.28
N GLN A 27 48.09 -56.49 17.61
CA GLN A 27 48.56 -56.19 16.25
C GLN A 27 47.40 -56.01 15.26
N GLU A 28 46.40 -56.91 15.27
CA GLU A 28 45.22 -56.80 14.40
C GLU A 28 44.40 -55.52 14.68
N ARG A 29 44.32 -55.10 15.96
CA ARG A 29 43.71 -53.82 16.35
C ARG A 29 44.53 -52.62 15.87
N ASP A 30 45.85 -52.67 16.00
CA ASP A 30 46.74 -51.60 15.55
C ASP A 30 46.65 -51.42 14.02
N ASP A 31 46.62 -52.52 13.26
CA ASP A 31 46.40 -52.49 11.81
C ASP A 31 45.04 -51.85 11.46
N THR A 32 43.98 -52.22 12.19
CA THR A 32 42.63 -51.65 12.02
C THR A 32 42.59 -50.16 12.35
N ILE A 33 43.29 -49.74 13.42
CA ILE A 33 43.42 -48.33 13.81
C ILE A 33 44.12 -47.57 12.68
N GLN A 34 45.22 -48.10 12.16
CA GLN A 34 45.99 -47.46 11.10
C GLN A 34 45.15 -47.25 9.82
N ASP A 35 44.31 -48.21 9.45
CA ASP A 35 43.43 -48.07 8.29
C ASP A 35 42.30 -47.05 8.52
N LYS A 36 41.74 -47.00 9.73
CA LYS A 36 40.78 -45.95 10.09
C LYS A 36 41.43 -44.57 10.10
N GLU A 37 42.66 -44.45 10.58
CA GLU A 37 43.42 -43.19 10.57
C GLU A 37 43.69 -42.69 9.14
N LYS A 38 44.05 -43.59 8.22
CA LYS A 38 44.17 -43.25 6.78
C LYS A 38 42.84 -42.77 6.21
N CYS A 39 41.74 -43.46 6.50
CA CYS A 39 40.41 -43.05 6.04
C CYS A 39 40.02 -41.66 6.57
N ILE A 40 40.28 -41.41 7.87
CA ILE A 40 40.05 -40.09 8.48
C ILE A 40 40.89 -39.01 7.80
N TYR A 41 42.16 -39.31 7.47
CA TYR A 41 43.03 -38.37 6.77
C TYR A 41 42.46 -38.01 5.38
N ASP A 42 42.06 -38.99 4.58
CA ASP A 42 41.48 -38.76 3.26
C ASP A 42 40.15 -37.99 3.34
N LEU A 43 39.30 -38.32 4.30
CA LEU A 43 38.06 -37.58 4.54
C LEU A 43 38.32 -36.13 4.96
N LYS A 44 39.32 -35.88 5.82
CA LYS A 44 39.71 -34.52 6.19
C LYS A 44 40.20 -33.72 4.98
N LYS A 45 40.98 -34.34 4.10
CA LYS A 45 41.45 -33.71 2.86
C LYS A 45 40.28 -33.36 1.93
N LYS A 46 39.36 -34.31 1.70
CA LYS A 46 38.14 -34.05 0.92
C LYS A 46 37.28 -32.95 1.54
N ASN A 47 37.16 -32.92 2.87
CA ASN A 47 36.39 -31.88 3.55
C ASN A 47 37.01 -30.48 3.36
N GLN A 48 38.35 -30.36 3.42
CA GLN A 48 39.04 -29.12 3.10
C GLN A 48 38.83 -28.67 1.64
N GLU A 49 38.79 -29.61 0.69
CA GLU A 49 38.46 -29.30 -0.71
C GLU A 49 37.02 -28.80 -0.85
N LEU A 50 36.06 -29.43 -0.17
CA LEU A 50 34.67 -28.97 -0.12
C LEU A 50 34.52 -27.57 0.49
N GLU A 51 35.27 -27.24 1.53
CA GLU A 51 35.29 -25.88 2.10
C GLU A 51 35.78 -24.84 1.10
N LYS A 52 36.80 -25.18 0.29
CA LYS A 52 37.28 -24.29 -0.79
C LYS A 52 36.21 -24.11 -1.87
N PHE A 53 35.55 -25.19 -2.29
CA PHE A 53 34.45 -25.10 -3.26
C PHE A 53 33.30 -24.24 -2.73
N ARG A 54 32.92 -24.44 -1.47
CA ARG A 54 31.91 -23.63 -0.81
C ARG A 54 32.27 -22.15 -0.85
N PHE A 55 33.51 -21.79 -0.51
CA PHE A 55 33.96 -20.40 -0.54
C PHE A 55 33.85 -19.77 -1.94
N VAL A 56 34.28 -20.49 -2.97
CA VAL A 56 34.17 -20.03 -4.37
C VAL A 56 32.71 -19.85 -4.79
N LEU A 57 31.84 -20.80 -4.43
CA LEU A 57 30.41 -20.72 -4.73
C LEU A 57 29.74 -19.56 -3.98
N ASP A 58 30.04 -19.37 -2.70
CA ASP A 58 29.52 -18.26 -1.90
C ASP A 58 29.93 -16.91 -2.50
N TYR A 59 31.19 -16.78 -2.97
CA TYR A 59 31.64 -15.60 -3.68
C TYR A 59 30.89 -15.40 -5.00
N LYS A 60 30.71 -16.47 -5.79
CA LYS A 60 29.98 -16.39 -7.06
C LYS A 60 28.52 -16.00 -6.87
N ILE A 61 27.85 -16.52 -5.84
CA ILE A 61 26.49 -16.16 -5.47
C ILE A 61 26.42 -14.67 -5.09
N LYS A 62 27.35 -14.17 -4.27
CA LYS A 62 27.39 -12.75 -3.89
C LYS A 62 27.58 -11.84 -5.09
N GLU A 63 28.49 -12.19 -5.99
CA GLU A 63 28.74 -11.41 -7.21
C GLU A 63 27.52 -11.40 -8.14
N LEU A 64 26.88 -12.55 -8.36
CA LEU A 64 25.65 -12.62 -9.17
C LEU A 64 24.50 -11.82 -8.54
N LYS A 65 24.32 -11.90 -7.22
CA LYS A 65 23.31 -11.10 -6.51
C LYS A 65 23.55 -9.60 -6.68
N LYS A 66 24.81 -9.16 -6.59
CA LYS A 66 25.20 -7.76 -6.81
C LYS A 66 24.89 -7.25 -8.22
N GLN A 67 24.89 -8.14 -9.22
CA GLN A 67 24.51 -7.81 -10.60
C GLN A 67 22.99 -7.87 -10.84
N ILE A 68 22.26 -8.71 -10.11
CA ILE A 68 20.80 -8.84 -10.22
C ILE A 68 20.09 -7.66 -9.56
N GLU A 69 20.54 -7.22 -8.38
CA GLU A 69 19.93 -6.13 -7.61
C GLU A 69 19.70 -4.83 -8.41
N PRO A 70 20.67 -4.27 -9.17
CA PRO A 70 20.43 -3.08 -9.98
C PRO A 70 19.40 -3.34 -11.08
N ARG A 71 19.44 -4.51 -11.73
CA ARG A 71 18.47 -4.86 -12.78
C ARG A 71 17.06 -4.98 -12.23
N GLU A 72 16.89 -5.53 -11.03
CA GLU A 72 15.59 -5.60 -10.36
C GLU A 72 15.06 -4.21 -10.00
N ASN A 73 15.94 -3.30 -9.56
CA ASN A 73 15.56 -1.91 -9.29
C ASN A 73 15.16 -1.17 -10.57
N ASP A 74 15.92 -1.30 -11.66
CA ASP A 74 15.59 -0.69 -12.96
C ASP A 74 14.25 -1.22 -13.50
N ILE A 75 14.01 -2.53 -13.39
CA ILE A 75 12.74 -3.14 -13.78
C ILE A 75 11.58 -2.58 -12.94
N LYS A 76 11.80 -2.37 -11.64
CA LYS A 76 10.79 -1.79 -10.75
C LYS A 76 10.49 -0.35 -11.16
N GLU A 77 11.51 0.47 -11.37
CA GLU A 77 11.34 1.87 -11.78
C GLU A 77 10.60 1.97 -13.14
N MET A 78 10.98 1.15 -14.12
CA MET A 78 10.29 1.12 -15.41
C MET A 78 8.82 0.69 -15.28
N LYS A 79 8.51 -0.24 -14.37
CA LYS A 79 7.13 -0.65 -14.09
C LYS A 79 6.33 0.47 -13.43
N ASP A 80 6.91 1.18 -12.46
CA ASP A 80 6.27 2.29 -11.78
C ASP A 80 5.99 3.43 -12.79
N GLN A 81 6.96 3.78 -13.64
CA GLN A 81 6.77 4.75 -14.74
C GLN A 81 5.70 4.32 -15.74
N THR A 82 5.68 3.02 -16.12
CA THR A 82 4.63 2.49 -17.02
C THR A 82 3.26 2.66 -16.40
N HIS A 83 3.13 2.37 -15.10
CA HIS A 83 1.86 2.50 -14.39
C HIS A 83 1.40 3.97 -14.28
N GLU A 84 2.31 4.90 -14.01
CA GLU A 84 2.00 6.33 -14.00
C GLU A 84 1.53 6.81 -15.38
N MET A 85 2.22 6.41 -16.45
CA MET A 85 1.81 6.74 -17.82
C MET A 85 0.44 6.15 -18.18
N GLU A 86 0.15 4.92 -17.76
CA GLU A 86 -1.18 4.30 -17.97
C GLU A 86 -2.29 5.10 -17.28
N GLN A 87 -2.05 5.55 -16.04
CA GLN A 87 -3.01 6.41 -15.33
C GLN A 87 -3.20 7.75 -16.05
N GLU A 88 -2.13 8.38 -16.50
CA GLU A 88 -2.22 9.63 -17.28
C GLU A 88 -3.01 9.42 -18.57
N LEU A 89 -2.74 8.35 -19.33
CA LEU A 89 -3.49 8.02 -20.54
C LEU A 89 -4.99 7.84 -20.27
N ASP A 90 -5.36 7.17 -19.19
CA ASP A 90 -6.76 7.02 -18.78
C ASP A 90 -7.42 8.37 -18.48
N THR A 91 -6.70 9.29 -17.83
CA THR A 91 -7.22 10.64 -17.60
C THR A 91 -7.39 11.43 -18.90
N PHE A 92 -6.45 11.29 -19.84
CA PHE A 92 -6.55 11.91 -21.16
C PHE A 92 -7.72 11.34 -21.96
N HIS A 93 -7.95 10.03 -21.95
CA HIS A 93 -9.09 9.42 -22.62
C HIS A 93 -10.42 9.94 -22.05
N LYS A 94 -10.57 10.04 -20.73
CA LYS A 94 -11.76 10.62 -20.09
C LYS A 94 -11.96 12.08 -20.50
N LYS A 95 -10.89 12.86 -20.51
CA LYS A 95 -10.93 14.28 -20.92
C LYS A 95 -11.30 14.44 -22.40
N ASN A 96 -10.73 13.64 -23.29
CA ASN A 96 -11.05 13.66 -24.71
C ASN A 96 -12.51 13.29 -24.95
N ALA A 97 -13.02 12.23 -24.29
CA ALA A 97 -14.42 11.85 -24.39
C ALA A 97 -15.35 12.98 -23.92
N GLN A 98 -15.01 13.67 -22.82
CA GLN A 98 -15.76 14.84 -22.37
C GLN A 98 -15.73 15.99 -23.38
N GLN A 99 -14.56 16.29 -23.95
CA GLN A 99 -14.43 17.33 -24.97
C GLN A 99 -15.22 17.01 -26.25
N GLU A 100 -15.30 15.75 -26.65
CA GLU A 100 -16.13 15.31 -27.78
C GLU A 100 -17.62 15.56 -27.51
N LEU A 101 -18.10 15.26 -26.29
CA LEU A 101 -19.46 15.57 -25.87
C LEU A 101 -19.72 17.08 -25.87
N ASP A 102 -18.80 17.89 -25.33
CA ASP A 102 -18.92 19.35 -25.30
C ASP A 102 -18.97 19.93 -26.72
N ILE A 103 -18.13 19.42 -27.64
CA ILE A 103 -18.15 19.81 -29.06
C ILE A 103 -19.50 19.46 -29.70
N ALA A 104 -20.05 18.28 -29.41
CA ALA A 104 -21.34 17.87 -29.94
C ALA A 104 -22.48 18.76 -29.43
N GLU A 105 -22.47 19.08 -28.13
CA GLU A 105 -23.45 19.99 -27.51
C GLU A 105 -23.39 21.39 -28.12
N LEU A 106 -22.18 21.96 -28.24
CA LEU A 106 -21.98 23.29 -28.84
C LEU A 106 -22.42 23.34 -30.30
N LYS A 107 -22.14 22.29 -31.08
CA LYS A 107 -22.63 22.16 -32.47
C LYS A 107 -24.16 22.14 -32.52
N LEU A 108 -24.80 21.34 -31.65
CA LEU A 108 -26.25 21.29 -31.58
C LEU A 108 -26.83 22.66 -31.25
N LYS A 109 -26.29 23.33 -30.21
CA LYS A 109 -26.72 24.67 -29.80
C LYS A 109 -26.60 25.68 -30.94
N LEU A 110 -25.47 25.69 -31.66
CA LEU A 110 -25.24 26.55 -32.82
C LEU A 110 -26.27 26.30 -33.93
N THR A 111 -26.59 25.04 -34.24
CA THR A 111 -27.59 24.73 -35.27
C THR A 111 -29.00 25.17 -34.87
N THR A 112 -29.36 25.04 -33.59
CA THR A 112 -30.65 25.46 -33.05
C THR A 112 -30.79 26.98 -33.07
N THR A 113 -29.79 27.71 -32.57
CA THR A 113 -29.82 29.19 -32.56
C THR A 113 -29.80 29.76 -33.97
N ASN A 114 -29.06 29.16 -34.91
CA ASN A 114 -29.13 29.57 -36.32
C ASN A 114 -30.52 29.37 -36.93
N LYS A 115 -31.18 28.24 -36.64
CA LYS A 115 -32.57 28.00 -37.08
C LYS A 115 -33.54 29.03 -36.51
N GLU A 116 -33.39 29.38 -35.23
CA GLU A 116 -34.20 30.41 -34.57
C GLU A 116 -33.95 31.80 -35.16
N MET A 117 -32.68 32.14 -35.39
CA MET A 117 -32.28 33.39 -36.05
C MET A 117 -32.91 33.49 -37.45
N HIS A 118 -32.84 32.43 -38.26
CA HIS A 118 -33.46 32.41 -39.59
C HIS A 118 -34.99 32.55 -39.51
N LYS A 119 -35.64 31.90 -38.55
CA LYS A 119 -37.08 32.08 -38.29
C LYS A 119 -37.39 33.53 -37.90
N GLY A 120 -36.58 34.14 -37.03
CA GLY A 120 -36.72 35.54 -36.63
C GLY A 120 -36.58 36.50 -37.81
N LEU A 121 -35.55 36.32 -38.63
CA LEU A 121 -35.35 37.10 -39.86
C LEU A 121 -36.50 36.95 -40.84
N GLN A 122 -37.06 35.73 -40.99
CA GLN A 122 -38.22 35.52 -41.84
C GLN A 122 -39.44 36.29 -41.32
N LYS A 123 -39.72 36.22 -40.01
CA LYS A 123 -40.80 37.01 -39.38
C LYS A 123 -40.63 38.51 -39.63
N VAL A 124 -39.40 39.03 -39.49
CA VAL A 124 -39.12 40.45 -39.77
C VAL A 124 -39.45 40.79 -41.23
N ARG A 125 -39.00 39.97 -42.19
CA ARG A 125 -39.32 40.18 -43.61
C ARG A 125 -40.82 40.12 -43.89
N ASP A 126 -41.53 39.18 -43.26
CA ASP A 126 -42.98 39.03 -43.42
C ASP A 126 -43.70 40.28 -42.90
N VAL A 127 -43.33 40.78 -41.71
CA VAL A 127 -43.86 42.02 -41.14
C VAL A 127 -43.52 43.24 -42.01
N GLU A 128 -42.27 43.38 -42.46
CA GLU A 128 -41.87 44.47 -43.37
C GLU A 128 -42.65 44.45 -44.69
N ALA A 129 -42.97 43.26 -45.21
CA ALA A 129 -43.80 43.13 -46.40
C ALA A 129 -45.24 43.57 -46.14
N VAL A 130 -45.82 43.22 -44.98
CA VAL A 130 -47.14 43.69 -44.55
C VAL A 130 -47.15 45.21 -44.38
N VAL A 131 -46.16 45.78 -43.70
CA VAL A 131 -46.04 47.25 -43.51
C VAL A 131 -45.91 47.97 -44.85
N ARG A 132 -45.12 47.43 -45.79
CA ARG A 132 -45.01 47.99 -47.15
C ARG A 132 -46.34 47.97 -47.90
N ARG A 133 -47.08 46.86 -47.85
CA ARG A 133 -48.42 46.75 -48.45
C ARG A 133 -49.41 47.72 -47.81
N LEU A 134 -49.43 47.79 -46.48
CA LEU A 134 -50.27 48.73 -45.72
C LEU A 134 -49.99 50.18 -46.12
N LYS A 135 -48.72 50.56 -46.26
CA LYS A 135 -48.32 51.89 -46.74
C LYS A 135 -48.84 52.17 -48.15
N THR A 136 -48.69 51.21 -49.07
CA THR A 136 -49.19 51.34 -50.45
C THR A 136 -50.71 51.47 -50.50
N ASP A 137 -51.44 50.64 -49.76
CA ASP A 137 -52.89 50.67 -49.72
C ASP A 137 -53.41 51.97 -49.09
N LEU A 138 -52.74 52.47 -48.05
CA LEU A 138 -53.05 53.78 -47.46
C LEU A 138 -52.85 54.90 -48.47
N HIS A 139 -51.73 54.88 -49.23
CA HIS A 139 -51.48 55.87 -50.28
C HIS A 139 -52.58 55.85 -51.36
N ASN A 140 -53.03 54.66 -51.75
CA ASN A 140 -54.14 54.49 -52.68
C ASN A 140 -55.46 55.07 -52.11
N CYS A 141 -55.75 54.86 -50.82
CA CYS A 141 -56.92 55.44 -50.16
C CYS A 141 -56.90 56.97 -50.21
N VAL A 142 -55.74 57.58 -49.91
CA VAL A 142 -55.56 59.05 -49.95
C VAL A 142 -55.81 59.61 -51.37
N GLY A 143 -55.61 58.82 -52.42
CA GLY A 143 -55.97 59.19 -53.79
C GLY A 143 -57.46 59.52 -53.99
N PHE A 144 -58.35 59.03 -53.13
CA PHE A 144 -59.79 59.29 -53.17
C PHE A 144 -60.23 60.45 -52.27
N ILE A 145 -59.32 61.28 -51.76
CA ILE A 145 -59.64 62.31 -50.76
C ILE A 145 -60.68 63.35 -51.25
N GLN A 146 -60.76 63.57 -52.56
CA GLN A 146 -61.75 64.47 -53.18
C GLN A 146 -63.10 63.79 -53.46
N GLU A 147 -63.23 62.48 -53.21
CA GLU A 147 -64.41 61.66 -53.51
C GLU A 147 -64.94 60.97 -52.22
N PRO A 148 -65.80 61.64 -51.43
CA PRO A 148 -66.12 61.23 -50.05
C PRO A 148 -66.72 59.83 -49.91
N LYS A 149 -67.56 59.40 -50.89
CA LYS A 149 -68.18 58.07 -50.87
C LYS A 149 -67.15 56.97 -51.13
N ARG A 150 -66.29 57.15 -52.13
CA ARG A 150 -65.25 56.18 -52.49
C ARG A 150 -64.14 56.09 -51.44
N LEU A 151 -63.79 57.21 -50.80
CA LEU A 151 -62.86 57.22 -49.66
C LEU A 151 -63.39 56.38 -48.49
N LYS A 152 -64.67 56.55 -48.13
CA LYS A 152 -65.31 55.81 -47.03
C LYS A 152 -65.25 54.30 -47.26
N ASP A 153 -65.62 53.86 -48.47
CA ASP A 153 -65.63 52.44 -48.81
C ASP A 153 -64.19 51.88 -48.84
N SER A 154 -63.24 52.64 -49.40
CA SER A 154 -61.82 52.27 -49.43
C SER A 154 -61.19 52.14 -48.03
N ILE A 155 -61.52 53.03 -47.09
CA ILE A 155 -61.04 52.97 -45.71
C ILE A 155 -61.66 51.80 -44.95
N ARG A 156 -62.93 51.48 -45.22
CA ARG A 156 -63.61 50.33 -44.61
C ARG A 156 -62.95 49.02 -45.03
N ASP A 157 -62.68 48.85 -46.32
CA ASP A 157 -61.98 47.68 -46.84
C ASP A 157 -60.52 47.60 -46.36
N PHE A 158 -59.88 48.74 -46.11
CA PHE A 158 -58.55 48.80 -45.52
C PHE A 158 -58.56 48.33 -44.05
N TYR A 159 -59.52 48.83 -43.25
CA TYR A 159 -59.69 48.43 -41.85
C TYR A 159 -59.95 46.93 -41.73
N ASP A 160 -60.89 46.39 -42.52
CA ASP A 160 -61.23 44.96 -42.48
C ASP A 160 -60.08 44.04 -42.93
N ARG A 161 -59.15 44.54 -43.77
CA ARG A 161 -57.99 43.79 -44.26
C ARG A 161 -56.84 43.69 -43.26
N TYR A 162 -56.59 44.76 -42.50
CA TYR A 162 -55.39 44.87 -41.66
C TYR A 162 -55.68 44.79 -40.15
N VAL A 163 -56.94 44.95 -39.74
CA VAL A 163 -57.35 44.83 -38.33
C VAL A 163 -58.27 43.63 -38.20
N GLN A 164 -57.73 42.49 -37.79
CA GLN A 164 -58.53 41.30 -37.53
C GLN A 164 -59.04 41.31 -36.08
N LYS A 165 -60.27 40.79 -35.85
CA LYS A 165 -60.82 40.62 -34.50
C LYS A 165 -59.96 39.74 -33.57
N SER A 166 -59.04 38.95 -34.14
CA SER A 166 -58.06 38.11 -33.41
C SER A 166 -57.00 38.92 -32.67
N ASP A 167 -56.60 40.09 -33.17
CA ASP A 167 -55.49 40.87 -32.59
C ASP A 167 -55.82 41.34 -31.15
N VAL A 168 -57.10 41.51 -30.83
CA VAL A 168 -57.59 41.83 -29.47
C VAL A 168 -57.52 40.60 -28.55
N VAL A 169 -57.67 39.39 -29.10
CA VAL A 169 -57.58 38.12 -28.37
C VAL A 169 -56.12 37.72 -28.11
N ASP A 170 -55.21 38.00 -29.05
CA ASP A 170 -53.78 37.72 -28.90
C ASP A 170 -53.12 38.58 -27.79
N ILE A 171 -53.55 39.82 -27.60
CA ILE A 171 -53.13 40.66 -26.46
C ILE A 171 -53.50 40.01 -25.12
N VAL A 172 -54.68 39.39 -25.03
CA VAL A 172 -55.13 38.65 -23.84
C VAL A 172 -54.42 37.29 -23.72
N GLY A 173 -54.06 36.66 -24.84
CA GLY A 173 -53.30 35.41 -24.89
C GLY A 173 -51.86 35.53 -24.38
N VAL A 174 -51.19 36.66 -24.66
CA VAL A 174 -49.83 36.96 -24.15
C VAL A 174 -49.81 36.99 -22.62
N ASP A 175 -50.83 37.57 -21.98
CA ASP A 175 -50.93 37.60 -20.52
C ASP A 175 -51.10 36.18 -19.91
N ALA A 176 -51.84 35.31 -20.61
CA ALA A 176 -51.99 33.90 -20.23
C ALA A 176 -50.72 33.06 -20.46
N ASP A 177 -49.89 33.40 -21.46
CA ASP A 177 -48.58 32.77 -21.70
C ASP A 177 -47.57 33.15 -20.61
N VAL A 178 -47.54 34.42 -20.20
CA VAL A 178 -46.69 34.90 -19.09
C VAL A 178 -47.04 34.19 -17.78
N GLN A 179 -48.32 34.02 -17.48
CA GLN A 179 -48.78 33.26 -16.30
C GLN A 179 -48.37 31.79 -16.35
N ARG A 180 -48.42 31.15 -17.53
CA ARG A 180 -47.96 29.76 -17.72
C ARG A 180 -46.45 29.62 -17.53
N GLU A 181 -45.66 30.58 -18.00
CA GLU A 181 -44.21 30.56 -17.81
C GLU A 181 -43.84 30.73 -16.33
N TYR A 182 -44.51 31.65 -15.63
CA TYR A 182 -44.33 31.83 -14.19
C TYR A 182 -44.64 30.55 -13.40
N ALA A 183 -45.70 29.82 -13.78
CA ALA A 183 -46.04 28.53 -13.18
C ALA A 183 -44.95 27.45 -13.41
N ARG A 184 -44.34 27.40 -14.61
CA ARG A 184 -43.22 26.47 -14.89
C ARG A 184 -41.98 26.80 -14.07
N HIS A 185 -41.64 28.08 -13.93
CA HIS A 185 -40.51 28.49 -13.09
C HIS A 185 -40.72 28.13 -11.63
N ARG A 186 -41.94 28.34 -11.10
CA ARG A 186 -42.31 27.92 -9.75
C ARG A 186 -42.15 26.41 -9.56
N GLU A 187 -42.65 25.61 -10.49
CA GLU A 187 -42.56 24.16 -10.43
C GLU A 187 -41.11 23.66 -10.54
N HIS A 188 -40.26 24.29 -11.35
CA HIS A 188 -38.83 23.97 -11.42
C HIS A 188 -38.12 24.23 -10.09
N LEU A 189 -38.39 25.39 -9.47
CA LEU A 189 -37.85 25.74 -8.16
C LEU A 189 -38.35 24.76 -7.08
N GLU A 190 -39.63 24.41 -7.08
CA GLU A 190 -40.20 23.42 -6.16
C GLU A 190 -39.52 22.05 -6.31
N ARG A 191 -39.31 21.58 -7.55
CA ARG A 191 -38.57 20.33 -7.80
C ARG A 191 -37.11 20.40 -7.34
N ASN A 192 -36.43 21.51 -7.55
CA ASN A 192 -35.05 21.70 -7.09
C ASN A 192 -34.96 21.68 -5.57
N VAL A 193 -35.86 22.39 -4.87
CA VAL A 193 -35.94 22.36 -3.41
C VAL A 193 -36.22 20.94 -2.90
N ALA A 194 -37.15 20.21 -3.53
CA ALA A 194 -37.44 18.81 -3.16
C ALA A 194 -36.22 17.88 -3.40
N SER A 195 -35.47 18.09 -4.48
CA SER A 195 -34.24 17.37 -4.77
C SER A 195 -33.15 17.65 -3.74
N LEU A 196 -32.94 18.91 -3.39
CA LEU A 196 -31.97 19.33 -2.37
C LEU A 196 -32.32 18.75 -0.99
N LYS A 197 -33.60 18.78 -0.60
CA LYS A 197 -34.07 18.13 0.63
C LYS A 197 -33.79 16.62 0.65
N ARG A 198 -34.03 15.93 -0.47
CA ARG A 198 -33.71 14.50 -0.61
C ARG A 198 -32.20 14.23 -0.53
N LYS A 199 -31.38 15.05 -1.18
CA LYS A 199 -29.92 14.94 -1.10
C LYS A 199 -29.44 15.12 0.34
N LEU A 200 -29.90 16.16 1.04
CA LEU A 200 -29.53 16.41 2.44
C LEU A 200 -29.93 15.25 3.36
N ALA A 201 -31.13 14.69 3.19
CA ALA A 201 -31.56 13.52 3.96
C ALA A 201 -30.67 12.30 3.70
N LYS A 202 -30.34 12.03 2.43
CA LYS A 202 -29.44 10.94 2.06
C LYS A 202 -28.03 11.13 2.65
N ASP A 203 -27.51 12.35 2.57
CA ASP A 203 -26.19 12.71 3.10
C ASP A 203 -26.13 12.50 4.62
N GLY A 204 -27.20 12.86 5.34
CA GLY A 204 -27.32 12.56 6.77
C GLY A 204 -27.29 11.07 7.10
N VAL A 205 -27.93 10.23 6.28
CA VAL A 205 -27.89 8.76 6.45
C VAL A 205 -26.49 8.20 6.17
N VAL A 206 -25.82 8.68 5.12
CA VAL A 206 -24.45 8.27 4.78
C VAL A 206 -23.49 8.67 5.91
N HIS A 207 -23.54 9.92 6.37
CA HIS A 207 -22.74 10.40 7.49
C HIS A 207 -22.97 9.58 8.77
N HIS A 208 -24.23 9.20 9.05
CA HIS A 208 -24.53 8.34 10.20
C HIS A 208 -23.90 6.95 10.04
N ALA A 209 -24.01 6.33 8.87
CA ALA A 209 -23.43 5.03 8.58
C ALA A 209 -21.89 5.06 8.69
N ASP A 210 -21.25 6.10 8.16
CA ASP A 210 -19.79 6.28 8.23
C ASP A 210 -19.32 6.47 9.68
N ASN A 211 -20.05 7.27 10.47
CA ASN A 211 -19.75 7.43 11.89
C ASN A 211 -19.84 6.10 12.64
N VAL A 212 -20.86 5.29 12.39
CA VAL A 212 -21.00 3.96 13.01
C VAL A 212 -19.84 3.05 12.60
N LYS A 213 -19.45 3.06 11.32
CA LYS A 213 -18.32 2.28 10.82
C LYS A 213 -17.01 2.69 11.49
N ILE A 214 -16.73 3.99 11.57
CA ILE A 214 -15.55 4.53 12.27
C ILE A 214 -15.57 4.13 13.74
N MET A 215 -16.73 4.19 14.41
CA MET A 215 -16.85 3.74 15.81
C MET A 215 -16.56 2.24 15.97
N GLN A 216 -17.00 1.41 15.03
CA GLN A 216 -16.75 -0.03 15.05
C GLN A 216 -15.27 -0.36 14.80
N GLU A 217 -14.63 0.33 13.85
CA GLU A 217 -13.19 0.24 13.60
C GLU A 217 -12.37 0.70 14.80
N ASN A 218 -12.78 1.80 15.45
CA ASN A 218 -12.16 2.23 16.70
C ASN A 218 -12.30 1.16 17.81
N ALA A 219 -13.45 0.49 17.89
CA ALA A 219 -13.68 -0.58 18.86
C ALA A 219 -12.85 -1.86 18.56
N THR A 220 -12.59 -2.19 17.29
CA THR A 220 -11.67 -3.28 16.93
C THR A 220 -10.22 -2.90 17.24
N LEU A 221 -9.78 -1.70 16.88
CA LEU A 221 -8.43 -1.22 17.17
C LEU A 221 -8.15 -1.16 18.67
N ILE A 222 -9.12 -0.72 19.48
CA ILE A 222 -8.99 -0.73 20.94
C ILE A 222 -8.82 -2.16 21.47
N ARG A 223 -9.55 -3.14 20.92
CA ARG A 223 -9.37 -4.55 21.30
C ARG A 223 -7.98 -5.07 20.95
N GLU A 224 -7.53 -4.84 19.71
CA GLU A 224 -6.18 -5.23 19.28
C GLU A 224 -5.09 -4.58 20.15
N ILE A 225 -5.22 -3.29 20.48
CA ILE A 225 -4.29 -2.61 21.39
C ILE A 225 -4.27 -3.29 22.76
N ASN A 226 -5.42 -3.72 23.27
CA ASN A 226 -5.49 -4.39 24.57
C ASN A 226 -4.89 -5.80 24.53
N ASP A 227 -5.11 -6.55 23.45
CA ASP A 227 -4.53 -7.88 23.23
C ASP A 227 -3.00 -7.78 23.14
N LEU A 228 -2.49 -6.85 22.32
CA LEU A 228 -1.05 -6.58 22.22
C LEU A 228 -0.45 -6.15 23.56
N ARG A 229 -1.17 -5.36 24.37
CA ARG A 229 -0.74 -5.01 25.73
C ARG A 229 -0.69 -6.24 26.64
N GLN A 230 -1.61 -7.19 26.50
CA GLN A 230 -1.60 -8.44 27.26
C GLN A 230 -0.44 -9.34 26.84
N GLU A 231 -0.21 -9.52 25.55
CA GLU A 231 0.94 -10.25 25.01
C GLU A 231 2.26 -9.62 25.49
N LEU A 232 2.38 -8.29 25.43
CA LEU A 232 3.56 -7.59 25.93
C LEU A 232 3.79 -7.85 27.43
N ARG A 233 2.72 -7.91 28.24
CA ARG A 233 2.82 -8.26 29.67
C ARG A 233 3.30 -9.70 29.86
N LEU A 234 2.78 -10.65 29.08
CA LEU A 234 3.18 -12.05 29.13
C LEU A 234 4.66 -12.22 28.77
N VAL A 235 5.09 -11.64 27.65
CA VAL A 235 6.49 -11.68 27.21
C VAL A 235 7.40 -11.03 28.24
N ARG A 236 7.01 -9.88 28.83
CA ARG A 236 7.78 -9.25 29.92
C ARG A 236 7.89 -10.14 31.16
N SER A 237 6.82 -10.85 31.53
CA SER A 237 6.86 -11.81 32.63
C SER A 237 7.80 -12.98 32.32
N GLN A 238 7.72 -13.55 31.12
CA GLN A 238 8.61 -14.62 30.69
C GLN A 238 10.07 -14.16 30.73
N VAL A 239 10.39 -12.97 30.21
CA VAL A 239 11.74 -12.39 30.28
C VAL A 239 12.20 -12.21 31.73
N HIS A 240 11.32 -11.76 32.63
CA HIS A 240 11.63 -11.65 34.06
C HIS A 240 11.90 -13.01 34.71
N ASP A 241 11.12 -14.04 34.38
CA ASP A 241 11.27 -15.39 34.89
C ASP A 241 12.55 -16.06 34.38
N TYR A 242 12.85 -15.91 33.08
CA TYR A 242 14.14 -16.32 32.50
C TYR A 242 15.30 -15.60 33.17
N LYS A 243 15.22 -14.28 33.37
CA LYS A 243 16.25 -13.51 34.09
C LYS A 243 16.43 -14.00 35.54
N SER A 244 15.35 -14.37 36.20
CA SER A 244 15.37 -14.92 37.57
C SER A 244 15.97 -16.34 37.62
N LEU A 245 15.66 -17.18 36.64
CA LEU A 245 16.26 -18.52 36.45
C LEU A 245 17.76 -18.42 36.18
N MET A 246 18.17 -17.52 35.28
CA MET A 246 19.58 -17.25 35.00
C MET A 246 20.33 -16.74 36.24
N ARG A 247 19.69 -15.90 37.06
CA ARG A 247 20.25 -15.44 38.34
C ARG A 247 20.37 -16.56 39.38
N LYS A 248 19.46 -17.54 39.39
CA LYS A 248 19.55 -18.75 40.23
C LYS A 248 20.64 -19.72 39.73
N GLN A 249 20.84 -19.85 38.42
CA GLN A 249 21.96 -20.63 37.84
C GLN A 249 23.31 -19.96 38.09
N GLY A 250 23.40 -18.63 38.02
CA GLY A 250 24.58 -17.87 38.44
C GLY A 250 24.89 -18.07 39.93
N LYS A 251 23.87 -18.13 40.80
CA LYS A 251 24.07 -18.45 42.23
C LYS A 251 24.55 -19.89 42.50
N LYS A 252 24.11 -20.86 41.69
CA LYS A 252 24.64 -22.23 41.74
C LYS A 252 26.11 -22.27 41.32
N GLN A 253 26.51 -21.57 40.24
CA GLN A 253 27.92 -21.44 39.85
C GLN A 253 28.77 -20.71 40.88
N THR A 254 28.27 -19.67 41.57
CA THR A 254 29.04 -19.01 42.65
C THR A 254 29.22 -19.90 43.88
N ASN A 255 28.29 -20.80 44.17
CA ASN A 255 28.45 -21.78 45.26
C ASN A 255 29.43 -22.90 44.88
N THR A 256 29.50 -23.30 43.60
CA THR A 256 30.52 -24.23 43.11
C THR A 256 31.91 -23.57 43.05
N LEU A 257 32.00 -22.29 42.71
CA LEU A 257 33.25 -21.52 42.70
C LEU A 257 33.79 -21.27 44.11
N LYS A 258 32.94 -21.12 45.13
CA LYS A 258 33.38 -21.03 46.54
C LYS A 258 33.91 -22.36 47.10
N ALA A 259 33.46 -23.50 46.57
CA ALA A 259 33.96 -24.82 46.95
C ALA A 259 35.30 -25.20 46.28
N LEU A 260 35.65 -24.53 45.17
CA LEU A 260 36.90 -24.75 44.43
C LEU A 260 38.06 -23.83 44.85
N LEU A 261 37.82 -22.85 45.73
CA LEU A 261 38.82 -21.89 46.24
C LEU A 261 39.49 -22.35 47.55
N SER A 262 39.67 -23.67 47.72
CA SER A 262 40.63 -24.21 48.70
C SER A 262 42.05 -24.14 48.11
N PRO A 263 43.06 -23.60 48.82
CA PRO A 263 44.29 -23.15 48.20
C PRO A 263 45.29 -24.29 47.97
N ARG A 264 45.37 -24.82 46.74
CA ARG A 264 46.58 -25.45 46.20
C ARG A 264 46.52 -25.67 44.69
N ALA A 265 47.12 -24.79 43.88
CA ALA A 265 47.80 -25.12 42.60
C ALA A 265 48.28 -23.86 41.84
N ASN A 266 49.37 -24.03 41.10
CA ASN A 266 50.24 -23.00 40.51
C ASN A 266 49.61 -21.96 39.55
N PRO A 267 50.18 -20.74 39.47
CA PRO A 267 49.54 -19.58 38.79
C PRO A 267 49.56 -19.63 37.24
N SER A 268 50.48 -20.39 36.64
CA SER A 268 50.72 -20.30 35.18
C SER A 268 49.64 -20.97 34.31
N ASN A 269 48.95 -21.98 34.83
CA ASN A 269 47.85 -22.65 34.10
C ASN A 269 46.51 -21.89 34.18
N MET A 270 46.38 -20.95 35.10
CA MET A 270 45.15 -20.20 35.32
C MET A 270 45.00 -19.06 34.30
N VAL A 271 46.11 -18.42 33.93
CA VAL A 271 46.13 -17.32 32.96
C VAL A 271 45.79 -17.80 31.54
N VAL A 272 46.28 -18.99 31.15
CA VAL A 272 45.98 -19.57 29.83
C VAL A 272 44.51 -19.99 29.70
N ARG A 273 43.90 -20.52 30.78
CA ARG A 273 42.48 -20.90 30.78
C ARG A 273 41.55 -19.68 30.80
N LEU A 274 41.92 -18.62 31.53
CA LEU A 274 41.15 -17.37 31.55
C LEU A 274 41.18 -16.65 30.19
N ASN A 275 42.31 -16.68 29.48
CA ASN A 275 42.40 -16.13 28.13
C ASN A 275 41.59 -16.95 27.11
N GLN A 276 41.69 -18.29 27.14
CA GLN A 276 40.90 -19.15 26.24
C GLN A 276 39.39 -19.02 26.47
N GLU A 277 38.96 -18.85 27.72
CA GLU A 277 37.54 -18.66 28.04
C GLU A 277 37.08 -17.22 27.67
N GLY A 278 37.95 -16.23 27.83
CA GLY A 278 37.73 -14.86 27.36
C GLY A 278 37.54 -14.79 25.84
N ASP A 279 38.41 -15.46 25.08
CA ASP A 279 38.32 -15.51 23.62
C ASP A 279 37.04 -16.22 23.13
N ARG A 280 36.60 -17.27 23.84
CA ARG A 280 35.32 -17.93 23.57
C ARG A 280 34.11 -17.03 23.85
N ILE A 281 34.16 -16.26 24.95
CA ILE A 281 33.09 -15.31 25.28
C ILE A 281 33.02 -14.20 24.23
N VAL A 282 34.17 -13.68 23.78
CA VAL A 282 34.23 -12.66 22.73
C VAL A 282 33.71 -13.20 21.39
N GLN A 283 34.02 -14.45 21.03
CA GLN A 283 33.47 -15.09 19.82
C GLN A 283 31.94 -15.25 19.91
N LEU A 284 31.42 -15.72 21.04
CA LEU A 284 29.97 -15.87 21.24
C LEU A 284 29.24 -14.52 21.21
N GLN A 285 29.83 -13.49 21.82
CA GLN A 285 29.30 -12.13 21.76
C GLN A 285 29.35 -11.56 20.34
N GLY A 286 30.40 -11.84 19.58
CA GLY A 286 30.51 -11.44 18.17
C GLY A 286 29.42 -12.06 17.29
N LEU A 287 29.13 -13.35 17.49
CA LEU A 287 28.06 -14.06 16.78
C LEU A 287 26.67 -13.51 17.13
N GLU A 288 26.43 -13.20 18.41
CA GLU A 288 25.14 -12.62 18.83
C GLU A 288 24.95 -11.19 18.32
N ILE A 289 26.01 -10.37 18.29
CA ILE A 289 25.97 -9.04 17.68
C ILE A 289 25.67 -9.14 16.18
N HIS A 290 26.21 -10.15 15.49
CA HIS A 290 25.91 -10.38 14.08
C HIS A 290 24.44 -10.77 13.88
N ARG A 291 23.92 -11.69 14.71
CA ARG A 291 22.51 -12.12 14.68
C ARG A 291 21.56 -10.95 14.90
N LEU A 292 21.84 -10.12 15.91
CA LEU A 292 21.04 -8.92 16.21
C LEU A 292 21.10 -7.88 15.09
N ARG A 293 22.23 -7.74 14.39
CA ARG A 293 22.34 -6.84 13.23
C ARG A 293 21.52 -7.34 12.03
N GLU A 294 21.51 -8.65 11.77
CA GLU A 294 20.66 -9.25 10.73
C GLU A 294 19.18 -9.10 11.07
N GLU A 295 18.79 -9.30 12.34
CA GLU A 295 17.41 -9.13 12.80
C GLU A 295 16.94 -7.67 12.68
N ILE A 296 17.79 -6.70 13.01
CA ILE A 296 17.52 -5.28 12.76
C ILE A 296 17.37 -4.99 11.26
N GLN A 297 18.21 -5.58 10.41
CA GLN A 297 18.15 -5.37 8.96
C GLN A 297 16.87 -5.96 8.35
N VAL A 298 16.40 -7.10 8.84
CA VAL A 298 15.11 -7.70 8.46
C VAL A 298 13.95 -6.82 8.93
N LEU A 299 13.99 -6.32 10.16
CA LEU A 299 12.96 -5.41 10.69
C LEU A 299 12.90 -4.09 9.92
N MET A 300 14.05 -3.55 9.47
CA MET A 300 14.11 -2.35 8.62
C MET A 300 13.54 -2.60 7.20
N LYS A 301 13.59 -3.83 6.69
CA LYS A 301 12.97 -4.19 5.40
C LYS A 301 11.46 -4.37 5.49
N ILE A 302 10.94 -4.80 6.64
CA ILE A 302 9.51 -5.03 6.87
C ILE A 302 8.78 -3.70 7.18
N HIS A 303 9.47 -2.71 7.76
CA HIS A 303 8.91 -1.37 8.03
C HIS A 303 9.80 -0.27 7.41
N PRO A 304 9.56 0.12 6.14
CA PRO A 304 10.36 1.13 5.46
C PRO A 304 10.23 2.56 6.03
N TYR A 305 9.26 2.80 6.92
CA TYR A 305 9.09 4.07 7.62
C TYR A 305 9.32 3.91 9.13
N ARG A 306 10.58 4.06 9.54
CA ARG A 306 10.87 4.60 10.87
C ARG A 306 10.96 6.12 10.71
N PRO A 307 10.09 6.93 11.32
CA PRO A 307 10.26 8.38 11.28
C PRO A 307 11.63 8.71 11.89
N PRO A 308 12.37 9.69 11.33
CA PRO A 308 13.65 10.09 11.88
C PRO A 308 13.43 10.52 13.33
N SER A 309 14.19 9.93 14.25
CA SER A 309 14.26 10.38 15.66
C SER A 309 15.06 11.68 15.73
N THR A 310 14.54 12.73 15.08
CA THR A 310 15.03 14.10 15.18
C THR A 310 13.83 15.01 15.37
N ALA A 311 13.22 14.90 16.54
CA ALA A 311 12.43 15.99 17.10
C ALA A 311 12.84 16.10 18.57
N LYS A 312 13.66 17.10 18.88
CA LYS A 312 13.69 17.66 20.23
C LYS A 312 12.23 18.02 20.54
N LEU A 313 11.65 17.40 21.57
CA LEU A 313 10.35 17.78 22.09
C LEU A 313 10.36 19.29 22.38
N PRO A 314 9.31 20.05 22.00
CA PRO A 314 9.21 21.45 22.38
C PRO A 314 9.24 21.56 23.91
N SER A 315 10.07 22.45 24.43
CA SER A 315 10.03 22.82 25.85
C SER A 315 8.65 23.41 26.15
N LEU A 316 7.90 22.76 27.03
CA LEU A 316 6.69 23.32 27.61
C LEU A 316 7.08 24.63 28.32
N GLN A 317 6.78 25.77 27.70
CA GLN A 317 6.70 27.03 28.42
C GLN A 317 5.46 26.93 29.30
N ILE A 318 5.71 26.68 30.57
CA ILE A 318 4.73 26.86 31.63
C ILE A 318 4.55 28.36 31.78
N ASN A 319 3.46 28.90 31.24
CA ASN A 319 3.05 30.27 31.55
C ASN A 319 2.68 30.31 33.04
N SER A 320 3.45 31.09 33.79
CA SER A 320 3.07 31.64 35.11
C SER A 320 2.56 33.06 34.92
#